data_AF-A0ABD0SU49-F1
#
_entry.id   AF-A0ABD0SU49-F1
#
_cell.length_a   1.000
_cell.length_b   1.000
_cell.length_c   1.000
_cell.angle_alpha   90.00
_cell.angle_beta   90.00
_cell.angle_gamma   90.00
#
_symmetry.space_group_name_H-M   'P 1'
#
loop_
_entity.id
_entity.type
_entity.pdbx_description
1 polymer ?
#
loop_
_entity_poly.entity_id
_entity_poly.type
_entity_poly.pdbx_seq_one_letter_code
_entity_poly.pdbx_strand_id
1 'polypeptide(L)'
;MGDGNIANCDEESKSSNDSFTVPGVSEFAPVQNANQSPPSWSKGFTKEDYSYMQQLNSLSTSGLILEVKKLHDMAYQLGLEEAKEMTRGKYLNIFTSRRQR
;
A
#
# COMPACT_ATOMS: atom_id res chain seq x y z
N MET A 1 -12.87 -10.74 54.43
CA MET A 1 -11.56 -10.20 54.02
C MET A 1 -10.75 -11.37 53.49
N GLY A 2 -10.50 -11.40 52.19
CA GLY A 2 -9.71 -12.43 51.52
C GLY A 2 -8.92 -11.74 50.41
N ASP A 3 -7.62 -11.98 50.41
CA ASP A 3 -6.58 -11.13 49.85
C ASP A 3 -6.61 -11.05 48.32
N GLY A 4 -6.27 -9.86 47.84
CA GLY A 4 -6.06 -9.57 46.44
C GLY A 4 -4.81 -10.26 45.90
N ASN A 5 -4.94 -10.83 44.71
CA ASN A 5 -3.82 -11.14 43.84
C ASN A 5 -4.26 -10.83 42.40
N ILE A 6 -4.16 -9.55 42.01
CA ILE A 6 -4.28 -9.13 40.62
C ILE A 6 -2.93 -9.46 39.99
N ALA A 7 -2.86 -10.62 39.32
CA ALA A 7 -1.72 -10.94 38.48
C ALA A 7 -1.63 -9.87 37.38
N ASN A 8 -0.52 -9.13 37.37
CA ASN A 8 -0.15 -8.24 36.28
C ASN A 8 -0.03 -9.05 34.99
N CYS A 9 -0.99 -8.89 34.09
CA CYS A 9 -0.87 -9.29 32.70
C CYS A 9 -0.20 -8.14 31.94
N ASP A 10 1.11 -8.01 32.09
CA ASP A 10 1.93 -7.26 31.14
C ASP A 10 2.06 -8.11 29.85
N GLU A 11 1.00 -8.15 29.03
CA GLU A 11 1.16 -8.52 27.63
C GLU A 11 1.35 -7.23 26.81
N GLU A 12 2.64 -6.93 26.65
CA GLU A 12 3.22 -6.14 25.56
C GLU A 12 2.45 -6.43 24.26
N SER A 13 1.51 -5.54 23.93
CA SER A 13 0.80 -5.56 22.66
C SER A 13 1.79 -5.12 21.59
N LYS A 14 2.62 -6.08 21.15
CA LYS A 14 3.42 -5.99 19.94
C LYS A 14 2.53 -5.43 18.86
N SER A 15 2.91 -4.24 18.39
CA SER A 15 2.41 -3.64 17.17
C SER A 15 2.51 -4.70 16.07
N SER A 16 1.37 -5.35 15.78
CA SER A 16 1.19 -6.18 14.60
C SER A 16 1.23 -5.26 13.39
N ASN A 17 2.44 -4.81 13.06
CA ASN A 17 2.83 -4.62 11.69
C ASN A 17 2.87 -6.01 11.06
N ASP A 18 1.70 -6.62 10.87
CA ASP A 18 1.55 -7.74 9.96
C ASP A 18 1.70 -7.15 8.56
N SER A 19 2.96 -6.89 8.21
CA SER A 19 3.37 -6.50 6.89
C SER A 19 2.86 -7.59 5.98
N PHE A 20 1.87 -7.26 5.16
CA PHE A 20 1.37 -8.10 4.08
C PHE A 20 2.53 -8.37 3.12
N THR A 21 3.37 -9.33 3.48
CA THR A 21 4.55 -9.71 2.71
C THR A 21 4.05 -10.63 1.63
N VAL A 22 3.77 -10.07 0.46
CA VAL A 22 3.42 -10.87 -0.72
C VAL A 22 4.59 -11.82 -0.99
N PRO A 23 4.40 -13.15 -0.93
CA PRO A 23 5.48 -14.10 -1.14
C PRO A 23 6.15 -13.87 -2.51
N GLY A 24 7.47 -13.70 -2.51
CA GLY A 24 8.26 -13.39 -3.71
C GLY A 24 8.45 -11.89 -4.01
N VAL A 25 7.80 -10.98 -3.26
CA VAL A 25 8.01 -9.52 -3.39
C VAL A 25 8.96 -8.98 -2.32
N SER A 26 9.04 -9.64 -1.15
CA SER A 26 9.84 -9.17 -0.01
C SER A 26 11.34 -9.03 -0.29
N GLU A 27 11.90 -9.76 -1.25
CA GLU A 27 13.32 -9.64 -1.64
C GLU A 27 13.59 -8.39 -2.51
N PHE A 28 12.54 -7.85 -3.14
CA PHE A 28 12.63 -6.75 -4.11
C PHE A 28 11.95 -5.46 -3.65
N ALA A 29 11.18 -5.52 -2.56
CA ALA A 29 10.64 -4.34 -1.92
C ALA A 29 11.82 -3.43 -1.50
N PRO A 30 11.82 -2.15 -1.92
CA PRO A 30 12.87 -1.24 -1.50
C PRO A 30 12.90 -1.19 0.03
N VAL A 31 14.05 -1.57 0.61
CA VAL A 31 14.32 -1.34 2.02
C VAL A 31 14.14 0.17 2.22
N GLN A 32 13.19 0.57 3.08
CA GLN A 32 12.93 1.98 3.36
C GLN A 32 14.21 2.60 3.92
N ASN A 33 15.00 3.23 3.06
CA ASN A 33 16.17 3.98 3.48
C ASN A 33 15.67 5.22 4.23
N ALA A 34 16.28 5.55 5.37
CA ALA A 34 15.92 6.73 6.17
C ALA A 34 15.99 8.07 5.40
N ASN A 35 16.58 8.07 4.20
CA ASN A 35 16.68 9.22 3.29
C ASN A 35 15.61 9.23 2.17
N GLN A 36 14.67 8.29 2.15
CA GLN A 36 13.56 8.33 1.21
C GLN A 36 12.59 9.44 1.63
N SER A 37 12.31 10.36 0.70
CA SER A 37 11.25 11.32 0.91
C SER A 37 9.94 10.59 1.17
N PRO A 38 9.09 11.11 2.08
CA PRO A 38 7.78 10.52 2.32
C PRO A 38 7.06 10.35 0.97
N PRO A 39 6.40 9.19 0.74
CA PRO A 39 5.72 8.97 -0.52
C PRO A 39 4.69 10.08 -0.75
N SER A 40 4.44 10.45 -2.00
CA SER A 40 3.62 11.63 -2.32
C SER A 40 2.23 11.61 -1.69
N TRP A 41 1.64 10.43 -1.51
CA TRP A 41 0.34 10.23 -0.84
C TRP A 41 0.35 10.51 0.67
N SER A 42 1.52 10.50 1.32
CA SER A 42 1.67 10.84 2.74
C SER A 42 1.78 12.35 2.99
N LYS A 43 1.81 13.15 1.92
CA LYS A 43 1.73 14.61 2.01
C LYS A 43 0.28 15.00 2.30
N GLY A 44 0.11 16.13 3.00
CA GLY A 44 -1.22 16.69 3.20
C GLY A 44 -1.91 17.03 1.88
N PHE A 45 -3.25 17.08 1.90
CA PHE A 45 -4.05 17.38 0.72
C PHE A 45 -3.65 18.71 0.08
N THR A 46 -3.40 18.65 -1.22
CA THR A 46 -3.12 19.80 -2.08
C THR A 46 -4.42 20.53 -2.44
N LYS A 47 -4.32 21.76 -2.96
CA LYS A 47 -5.49 22.52 -3.41
C LYS A 47 -6.24 21.77 -4.51
N GLU A 48 -5.50 21.06 -5.34
CA GLU A 48 -5.99 20.23 -6.43
C GLU A 48 -6.82 19.07 -5.87
N ASP A 49 -6.37 18.40 -4.80
CA ASP A 49 -7.12 17.34 -4.14
C ASP A 49 -8.47 17.84 -3.59
N TYR A 50 -8.47 19.02 -2.95
CA TYR A 50 -9.72 19.65 -2.51
C TYR A 50 -10.66 19.95 -3.67
N SER A 51 -10.14 20.41 -4.81
CA SER A 51 -10.95 20.65 -5.99
C SER A 51 -11.58 19.36 -6.54
N TYR A 52 -10.82 18.26 -6.54
CA TYR A 52 -11.31 16.96 -7.00
C TYR A 52 -12.37 16.38 -6.05
N MET A 53 -12.18 16.50 -4.73
CA MET A 53 -13.20 16.11 -3.75
C MET A 53 -14.51 16.87 -3.94
N GLN A 54 -14.44 18.18 -4.21
CA GLN A 54 -15.64 18.99 -4.47
C GLN A 54 -16.31 18.60 -5.78
N GLN A 55 -15.54 18.27 -6.83
CA GLN A 55 -16.08 17.72 -8.07
C GLN A 55 -16.84 16.41 -7.83
N LEU A 56 -16.25 15.47 -7.09
CA LEU A 56 -16.91 14.20 -6.74
C LEU A 56 -18.20 14.42 -5.94
N ASN A 57 -18.20 15.36 -4.99
CA ASN A 57 -19.38 15.71 -4.19
C ASN A 57 -20.52 16.33 -5.03
N SER A 58 -20.18 17.00 -6.14
CA SER A 58 -21.18 17.59 -7.05
C SER A 58 -21.80 16.59 -8.03
N LEU A 59 -21.30 15.35 -8.10
CA LEU A 59 -21.85 14.33 -8.99
C LEU A 59 -23.19 13.81 -8.48
N SER A 60 -24.09 13.47 -9.41
CA SER A 60 -25.27 12.67 -9.08
C SER A 60 -24.86 11.25 -8.69
N THR A 61 -25.76 10.50 -8.03
CA THR A 61 -25.50 9.09 -7.66
C THR A 61 -25.07 8.24 -8.86
N SER A 62 -25.69 8.44 -10.03
CA SER A 62 -25.30 7.75 -11.26
C SER A 62 -23.91 8.16 -11.75
N GLY A 63 -23.55 9.43 -11.61
CA GLY A 63 -22.22 9.94 -11.94
C GLY A 63 -21.13 9.34 -11.03
N LEU A 64 -21.41 9.24 -9.73
CA LEU A 64 -20.49 8.64 -8.78
C LEU A 64 -20.27 7.14 -9.06
N ILE A 65 -21.33 6.39 -9.37
CA ILE A 65 -21.23 4.97 -9.77
C ILE A 65 -20.35 4.82 -11.01
N LEU A 66 -20.48 5.71 -12.00
CA LEU A 66 -19.67 5.68 -13.21
C LEU A 66 -18.19 5.95 -12.92
N GLU A 67 -17.88 6.91 -12.04
CA GLU A 67 -16.49 7.20 -11.68
C GLU A 67 -15.86 6.05 -10.88
N VAL A 68 -16.61 5.39 -10.00
CA VAL A 68 -16.17 4.17 -9.31
C VAL A 68 -15.87 3.06 -10.31
N LYS A 69 -16.75 2.84 -11.31
CA LYS A 69 -16.50 1.84 -12.35
C LYS A 69 -15.26 2.17 -13.17
N LYS A 70 -15.07 3.43 -13.55
CA LYS A 70 -13.88 3.89 -14.28
C LYS A 70 -12.60 3.65 -13.49
N LEU A 71 -12.59 3.94 -12.18
CA LEU A 71 -11.45 3.64 -11.31
C LEU A 71 -11.17 2.14 -11.21
N HIS A 72 -12.22 1.33 -11.11
CA HIS A 72 -12.10 -0.13 -11.12
C HIS A 72 -11.47 -0.64 -12.42
N ASP A 73 -11.95 -0.17 -13.57
CA ASP A 73 -11.43 -0.57 -14.88
C ASP A 73 -9.95 -0.14 -15.04
N MET A 74 -9.60 1.05 -14.57
CA MET A 74 -8.21 1.53 -14.56
C MET A 74 -7.31 0.69 -13.66
N ALA A 75 -7.73 0.39 -12.43
CA ALA A 75 -6.97 -0.45 -11.51
C ALA A 75 -6.73 -1.85 -12.07
N TYR A 76 -7.74 -2.41 -12.74
CA TYR A 76 -7.60 -3.69 -13.43
C TYR A 76 -6.56 -3.64 -14.55
N GLN A 77 -6.60 -2.62 -15.41
CA GLN A 77 -5.62 -2.44 -16.49
C GLN A 77 -4.19 -2.31 -15.94
N LEU A 78 -4.00 -1.46 -14.92
CA LEU A 78 -2.71 -1.29 -14.27
C LEU A 78 -2.17 -2.60 -13.68
N GLY A 79 -3.03 -3.41 -13.04
CA GLY A 79 -2.63 -4.70 -12.51
C GLY A 79 -2.17 -5.70 -13.59
N LEU A 80 -2.82 -5.70 -14.77
CA LEU A 80 -2.39 -6.51 -15.91
C LEU A 80 -1.02 -6.05 -16.44
N GLU A 81 -0.81 -4.74 -16.55
CA GLU A 81 0.45 -4.17 -17.00
C GLU A 81 1.60 -4.47 -16.03
N GLU A 82 1.35 -4.32 -14.72
CA GLU A 82 2.30 -4.67 -13.68
C GLU A 82 2.69 -6.15 -13.73
N ALA A 83 1.70 -7.06 -13.80
CA ALA A 83 1.96 -8.50 -13.88
C ALA A 83 2.79 -8.89 -15.13
N LYS A 84 2.51 -8.24 -16.26
CA LYS A 84 3.27 -8.41 -17.50
C LYS A 84 4.71 -7.94 -17.33
N GLU A 85 4.93 -6.78 -16.72
CA GLU A 85 6.25 -6.22 -16.50
C GLU A 85 7.07 -7.03 -15.48
N MET A 86 6.43 -7.52 -14.42
CA MET A 86 7.05 -8.43 -13.45
C MET A 86 7.49 -9.74 -14.11
N THR A 87 6.65 -10.29 -14.99
CA THR A 87 7.00 -11.48 -15.77
C THR A 87 8.18 -11.20 -16.71
N ARG A 88 8.19 -10.03 -17.37
CA ARG A 88 9.30 -9.59 -18.22
C ARG A 88 10.59 -9.46 -17.43
N GLY A 89 10.55 -8.82 -16.26
CA GLY A 89 11.69 -8.70 -15.36
C GLY A 89 12.26 -10.05 -14.93
N LYS A 90 11.39 -11.04 -14.67
CA LYS A 90 11.81 -12.42 -14.36
C LYS A 90 12.60 -13.04 -15.52
N TYR A 91 12.12 -12.93 -16.76
CA TYR A 91 12.84 -13.46 -17.93
C TYR A 91 14.14 -12.72 -18.24
N LEU A 92 14.20 -11.42 -17.93
CA LEU A 92 15.42 -10.61 -18.05
C LEU A 92 16.37 -10.77 -16.86
N ASN A 93 16.00 -11.59 -15.86
CA ASN A 93 16.81 -11.92 -14.70
C ASN A 93 17.26 -10.68 -13.88
N ILE A 94 16.55 -9.55 -13.99
CA ILE A 94 16.89 -8.28 -13.32
C ILE A 94 16.70 -8.36 -11.80
N PHE A 95 15.90 -9.32 -11.36
CA PHE A 95 15.65 -9.64 -9.96
C PHE A 95 16.68 -10.61 -9.38
N THR A 96 17.65 -11.10 -10.15
CA THR A 96 18.76 -11.80 -9.50
C THR A 96 19.63 -10.79 -8.79
N SER A 97 19.61 -10.85 -7.46
CA SER A 97 20.63 -10.21 -6.65
C SER A 97 21.99 -10.56 -7.23
N ARG A 98 22.77 -9.54 -7.60
CA ARG A 98 24.22 -9.68 -7.71
C ARG A 98 24.72 -10.06 -6.32
N ARG A 99 24.70 -11.36 -6.01
CA ARG A 99 25.50 -11.97 -4.97
C ARG A 99 26.95 -11.92 -5.45
N GLN A 100 27.49 -10.72 -5.57
CA GLN A 100 28.93 -10.53 -5.62
C GLN A 100 29.43 -10.97 -4.23
N ARG A 101 30.31 -11.96 -4.27
CA ARG A 101 31.09 -12.44 -3.14
C ARG A 101 31.89 -11.30 -2.49
#